data_AF-A0A163MAI5-F1
#
_entry.id   AF-A0A163MAI5-F1
#
_cell.length_a   1.000
_cell.length_b   1.000
_cell.length_c   1.000
_cell.angle_alpha   90.00
_cell.angle_beta   90.00
_cell.angle_gamma   90.00
#
_symmetry.space_group_name_H-M   'P 1'
#
loop_
_entity.id
_entity.type
_entity.pdbx_description
1 polymer ?
#
loop_
_entity_poly.entity_id
_entity_poly.type
_entity_poly.pdbx_seq_one_letter_code
_entity_poly.pdbx_strand_id
1 'polypeptide(L)'
;MSTHRIFSPKFLNRLGKPLTESDLKATFVYNDSKQKGFWRPAQVSRRVQNDLRKACVQYNVDPASIGLPPAAAAKPLRYKPNKLEKHERMRAERQSNIQKNLEKMPQTIQAWKEDKMKELAKQKTSMPF
;
A
#
# COMPACT_ATOMS: atom_id res chain seq x y z
N MET A 1 -26.62 -7.12 8.27
CA MET A 1 -27.12 -8.31 8.98
C MET A 1 -26.59 -9.55 8.28
N SER A 2 -25.56 -10.22 8.80
CA SER A 2 -25.09 -11.48 8.20
C SER A 2 -26.14 -12.55 8.43
N THR A 3 -26.64 -13.15 7.36
CA THR A 3 -27.55 -14.30 7.44
C THR A 3 -26.90 -15.41 8.26
N HIS A 4 -27.68 -16.05 9.16
CA HIS A 4 -27.21 -17.21 9.89
C HIS A 4 -26.80 -18.29 8.90
N ARG A 5 -25.50 -18.61 8.86
CA ARG A 5 -25.03 -19.74 8.07
C ARG A 5 -25.53 -21.03 8.69
N ILE A 6 -26.15 -21.87 7.87
CA ILE A 6 -26.58 -23.21 8.28
C ILE A 6 -25.35 -24.12 8.21
N PHE A 7 -24.94 -24.66 9.35
CA PHE A 7 -23.89 -25.68 9.45
C PHE A 7 -24.51 -27.07 9.53
N SER A 8 -23.91 -28.05 8.86
CA SER A 8 -24.39 -29.42 8.94
C SER A 8 -24.08 -30.04 10.32
N PRO A 9 -24.89 -30.99 10.82
CA PRO A 9 -24.60 -31.67 12.09
C PRO A 9 -23.21 -32.32 12.11
N LYS A 10 -22.78 -32.90 10.98
CA LYS A 10 -21.42 -33.46 10.82
C LYS A 10 -20.32 -32.42 11.01
N PHE A 11 -20.57 -31.17 10.62
CA PHE A 11 -19.63 -30.07 10.83
C PHE A 11 -19.60 -29.62 12.30
N LEU A 12 -20.77 -29.53 12.95
CA LEU A 12 -20.87 -29.16 14.37
C LEU A 12 -20.18 -30.16 15.29
N ASN A 13 -20.18 -31.45 14.94
CA ASN A 13 -19.42 -32.48 15.66
C ASN A 13 -17.91 -32.20 15.72
N ARG A 14 -17.37 -31.34 14.84
CA ARG A 14 -15.97 -30.93 14.89
C ARG A 14 -15.67 -29.95 16.01
N LEU A 15 -16.68 -29.24 16.54
CA LEU A 15 -16.53 -28.36 17.70
C LEU A 15 -16.23 -29.15 18.98
N GLY A 16 -16.60 -30.43 19.03
CA GLY A 16 -16.31 -31.31 20.18
C GLY A 16 -14.92 -31.98 20.12
N LYS A 17 -14.14 -31.76 19.06
CA LYS A 17 -12.79 -32.36 18.90
C LYS A 17 -11.73 -31.26 18.93
N PRO A 18 -10.84 -31.23 19.94
CA PRO A 18 -9.79 -30.23 19.99
C PRO A 18 -8.83 -30.41 18.81
N LEU A 19 -8.45 -29.30 18.17
CA LEU A 19 -7.50 -29.27 17.07
C LEU A 19 -6.07 -29.23 17.60
N THR A 20 -5.17 -29.91 16.90
CA THR A 20 -3.73 -29.91 17.19
C THR A 20 -3.01 -28.82 16.41
N GLU A 21 -1.77 -28.50 16.78
CA GLU A 21 -0.98 -27.49 16.07
C GLU A 21 -0.75 -27.83 14.59
N SER A 22 -0.58 -29.12 14.27
CA SER A 22 -0.44 -29.62 12.88
C SER A 22 -1.71 -29.44 12.05
N ASP A 23 -2.87 -29.32 12.69
CA ASP A 23 -4.13 -29.06 12.00
C ASP A 23 -4.24 -27.60 11.55
N LEU A 24 -3.57 -26.70 12.25
CA LEU A 24 -3.76 -25.26 12.16
C LEU A 24 -2.64 -24.57 11.38
N LYS A 25 -1.41 -25.08 11.52
CA LYS A 25 -0.19 -24.49 10.93
C LYS A 25 0.53 -25.52 10.07
N ALA A 26 1.28 -25.02 9.10
CA ALA A 26 2.17 -25.86 8.31
C ALA A 26 3.34 -26.31 9.20
N THR A 27 3.72 -27.59 9.08
CA THR A 27 4.82 -28.19 9.83
C THR A 27 5.94 -28.58 8.87
N PHE A 28 7.18 -28.29 9.25
CA PHE A 28 8.34 -28.74 8.49
C PHE A 28 8.63 -30.20 8.84
N VAL A 29 8.77 -31.03 7.82
CA VAL A 29 9.14 -32.45 7.99
C VAL A 29 10.40 -32.70 7.21
N TYR A 30 11.43 -33.12 7.92
CA TYR A 30 12.69 -33.57 7.35
C TYR A 30 12.68 -35.09 7.21
N ASN A 31 13.08 -35.60 6.04
CA ASN A 31 13.22 -37.02 5.79
C ASN A 31 14.72 -37.37 5.73
N ASP A 32 15.23 -37.97 6.81
CA ASP A 32 16.64 -38.36 6.94
C ASP A 32 17.08 -39.34 5.84
N SER A 33 16.22 -40.29 5.48
CA SER A 33 16.52 -41.28 4.44
C SER A 33 16.71 -40.64 3.06
N LYS A 34 15.94 -39.59 2.76
CA LYS A 34 15.99 -38.89 1.47
C LYS A 34 16.81 -37.61 1.50
N GLN A 35 17.36 -37.24 2.66
CA GLN A 35 18.10 -35.99 2.90
C GLN A 35 17.35 -34.76 2.35
N LYS A 36 16.01 -34.77 2.45
CA LYS A 36 15.13 -33.74 1.88
C LYS A 36 14.10 -33.32 2.91
N GLY A 37 13.92 -32.01 3.04
CA GLY A 37 12.87 -31.40 3.84
C GLY A 37 11.73 -30.89 2.98
N PHE A 38 10.51 -30.96 3.50
CA PHE A 38 9.35 -30.31 2.89
C PHE A 38 8.39 -29.79 3.95
N TRP A 39 7.61 -28.78 3.58
CA TRP A 39 6.55 -28.24 4.40
C TRP A 39 5.25 -29.02 4.16
N ARG A 40 4.72 -29.64 5.22
CA ARG A 40 3.36 -30.20 5.18
C ARG A 40 2.36 -29.07 5.40
N PRO A 41 1.32 -28.96 4.55
CA PRO A 41 0.26 -28.00 4.79
C PRO A 41 -0.52 -28.36 6.05
N ALA A 42 -1.19 -27.37 6.63
CA ALA A 42 -2.13 -27.58 7.71
C ALA A 42 -3.25 -28.54 7.26
N GLN A 43 -3.64 -29.49 8.13
CA GLN A 43 -4.71 -30.45 7.81
C GLN A 43 -6.06 -29.76 7.60
N VAL A 44 -6.31 -28.68 8.36
CA VAL A 44 -7.54 -27.89 8.27
C VAL A 44 -7.25 -26.60 7.51
N SER A 45 -7.88 -26.46 6.33
CA SER A 45 -7.71 -25.26 5.50
C SER A 45 -8.18 -23.99 6.22
N ARG A 46 -7.59 -22.84 5.89
CA ARG A 46 -7.97 -21.54 6.48
C ARG A 46 -9.47 -21.23 6.30
N ARG A 47 -10.09 -21.71 5.21
CA ARG A 47 -11.53 -21.58 4.99
C ARG A 47 -12.32 -22.37 6.03
N VAL A 48 -11.95 -23.63 6.28
CA VAL A 48 -12.60 -24.46 7.30
C VAL A 48 -12.36 -23.91 8.70
N GLN A 49 -11.15 -23.43 9.01
CA GLN A 49 -10.87 -22.74 10.28
C GLN A 49 -11.78 -21.51 10.48
N ASN A 50 -12.00 -20.71 9.43
CA ASN A 50 -12.93 -19.57 9.49
C ASN A 50 -14.40 -19.99 9.67
N ASP A 51 -14.80 -21.09 9.03
CA ASP A 51 -16.13 -21.66 9.20
C ASP A 51 -16.34 -22.20 10.62
N LEU A 52 -15.31 -22.84 11.21
CA LEU A 52 -15.32 -23.27 12.61
C LEU A 52 -15.41 -22.06 13.54
N ARG A 53 -14.65 -20.99 13.32
CA ARG A 53 -14.80 -19.74 14.10
C ARG A 53 -16.21 -19.17 14.03
N LYS A 54 -16.81 -19.16 12.84
CA LYS A 54 -18.21 -18.69 12.68
C LYS A 54 -19.19 -19.58 13.44
N ALA A 55 -19.00 -20.90 13.42
CA ALA A 55 -19.81 -21.82 14.20
C ALA A 55 -19.60 -21.62 15.71
N CYS A 56 -18.36 -21.45 16.18
CA CYS A 56 -18.06 -21.13 17.58
C CYS A 56 -18.83 -19.90 18.06
N VAL A 57 -18.80 -18.81 17.27
CA VAL A 57 -19.54 -17.57 17.56
C VAL A 57 -21.06 -17.80 17.57
N GLN A 58 -21.61 -18.61 16.66
CA GLN A 58 -23.06 -18.88 16.60
C GLN A 58 -23.57 -19.76 17.75
N TYR A 59 -22.77 -20.74 18.19
CA TYR A 59 -23.15 -21.70 19.22
C TYR A 59 -22.57 -21.36 20.60
N ASN A 60 -22.06 -20.13 20.78
CA ASN A 60 -21.46 -19.64 22.03
C ASN A 60 -20.36 -20.54 22.60
N VAL A 61 -19.54 -21.12 21.72
CA VAL A 61 -18.35 -21.89 22.10
C VAL A 61 -17.13 -21.00 21.94
N ASP A 62 -16.23 -20.99 22.92
CA ASP A 62 -14.99 -20.24 22.83
C ASP A 62 -14.06 -20.88 21.77
N PRO A 63 -13.62 -20.15 20.72
CA PRO A 63 -12.68 -20.68 19.73
C PRO A 63 -11.38 -21.22 20.34
N ALA A 64 -10.89 -20.61 21.43
CA ALA A 64 -9.66 -21.04 22.07
C ALA A 64 -9.79 -22.43 22.71
N SER A 65 -10.98 -22.79 23.20
CA SER A 65 -11.27 -24.12 23.76
C SER A 65 -11.10 -25.27 22.75
N ILE A 66 -11.29 -24.99 21.46
CA ILE A 66 -11.13 -25.95 20.35
C ILE A 66 -9.69 -25.91 19.79
N GLY A 67 -8.83 -25.04 20.32
CA GLY A 67 -7.45 -24.84 19.85
C GLY A 67 -7.33 -23.88 18.67
N LEU A 68 -8.40 -23.20 18.23
CA LEU A 68 -8.30 -22.22 17.15
C LEU A 68 -7.50 -21.00 17.62
N PRO A 69 -6.56 -20.49 16.80
CA PRO A 69 -5.84 -19.28 17.16
C PRO A 69 -6.79 -18.07 17.11
N PRO A 70 -6.55 -17.07 17.98
CA PRO A 70 -7.36 -15.86 18.04
C PRO A 70 -7.44 -15.19 16.67
N ALA A 71 -8.56 -14.52 16.41
CA ALA A 71 -8.73 -13.77 15.18
C ALA A 71 -7.67 -12.65 15.10
N ALA A 72 -6.92 -12.60 14.00
CA ALA A 72 -5.97 -11.52 13.78
C ALA A 72 -6.73 -10.18 13.72
N ALA A 73 -6.23 -9.17 14.42
CA ALA A 73 -6.77 -7.83 14.35
C ALA A 73 -6.76 -7.32 12.90
N ALA A 74 -7.84 -6.63 12.50
CA ALA A 74 -7.91 -6.02 11.18
C ALA A 74 -6.80 -4.95 11.06
N LYS A 75 -5.94 -5.09 10.05
CA LYS A 75 -4.94 -4.06 9.76
C LYS A 75 -5.66 -2.78 9.31
N PRO A 76 -5.25 -1.59 9.78
CA PRO A 76 -5.82 -0.34 9.28
C PRO A 76 -5.53 -0.21 7.78
N LEU A 77 -6.55 0.13 6.99
CA LEU A 77 -6.45 0.18 5.52
C LEU A 77 -5.45 1.23 5.02
N ARG A 78 -5.26 2.33 5.75
CA ARG A 78 -4.42 3.46 5.32
C ARG A 78 -3.60 3.97 6.50
N TYR A 79 -2.31 3.72 6.46
CA TYR A 79 -1.33 4.34 7.36
C TYR A 79 -0.46 5.38 6.63
N LYS A 80 -0.28 5.23 5.31
CA LYS A 80 0.65 6.03 4.53
C LYS A 80 -0.03 7.32 4.04
N PRO A 81 0.61 8.49 4.18
CA PRO A 81 0.11 9.73 3.58
C PRO A 81 0.08 9.64 2.05
N ASN A 82 -0.83 10.41 1.44
CA ASN A 82 -0.96 10.45 -0.01
C ASN A 82 0.32 10.99 -0.66
N LYS A 83 0.72 10.36 -1.78
CA LYS A 83 1.91 10.74 -2.58
C LYS A 83 1.76 12.12 -3.27
N LEU A 84 0.57 12.71 -3.19
CA LEU A 84 0.13 13.91 -3.92
C LEU A 84 0.26 13.78 -5.45
N GLU A 85 -0.40 14.67 -6.18
CA GLU A 85 -0.28 14.72 -7.63
C GLU A 85 1.05 15.34 -8.09
N LYS A 86 1.45 15.09 -9.35
CA LYS A 86 2.70 15.64 -9.90
C LYS A 86 2.74 17.17 -9.78
N HIS A 87 1.63 17.84 -10.06
CA HIS A 87 1.57 19.30 -10.07
C HIS A 87 1.68 19.91 -8.67
N GLU A 88 1.21 19.21 -7.63
CA GLU A 88 1.34 19.60 -6.23
C GLU A 88 2.78 19.41 -5.76
N ARG A 89 3.41 18.29 -6.10
CA ARG A 89 4.82 18.03 -5.79
C ARG A 89 5.76 19.07 -6.41
N MET A 90 5.49 19.49 -7.64
CA MET A 90 6.33 20.45 -8.38
C MET A 90 5.97 21.92 -8.09
N ARG A 91 5.00 22.21 -7.21
CA ARG A 91 4.52 23.59 -6.97
C ARG A 91 5.62 24.48 -6.39
N ALA A 92 6.35 23.99 -5.39
CA ALA A 92 7.40 24.77 -4.71
C ALA A 92 8.55 25.13 -5.67
N GLU A 93 8.97 24.20 -6.52
CA GLU A 93 10.02 24.45 -7.51
C GLU A 93 9.57 25.49 -8.55
N ARG A 94 8.33 25.37 -9.04
CA ARG A 94 7.76 26.36 -9.97
C ARG A 94 7.71 27.76 -9.36
N GLN A 95 7.29 27.88 -8.10
CA GLN A 95 7.26 29.16 -7.39
C GLN A 95 8.67 29.76 -7.23
N SER A 96 9.66 28.93 -6.87
CA SER A 96 11.07 29.35 -6.78
C SER A 96 11.61 29.87 -8.11
N ASN A 97 11.32 29.18 -9.22
CA ASN A 97 11.76 29.58 -10.55
C ASN A 97 11.09 30.88 -11.02
N ILE A 98 9.80 31.06 -10.74
CA ILE A 98 9.08 32.31 -11.02
C ILE A 98 9.72 33.46 -10.26
N GLN A 99 9.98 33.28 -8.96
CA GLN A 99 10.60 34.31 -8.12
C GLN A 99 11.98 34.75 -8.65
N LYS A 100 12.85 33.78 -9.00
CA LYS A 100 14.16 34.07 -9.59
C LYS A 100 14.06 34.82 -10.92
N ASN A 101 13.06 34.51 -11.74
CA ASN A 101 12.84 35.19 -13.01
C ASN A 101 12.34 36.62 -12.81
N LEU A 102 11.47 36.84 -11.81
CA LEU A 102 11.03 38.18 -11.42
C LEU A 102 12.20 39.05 -10.92
N GLU A 103 13.11 38.47 -10.15
CA GLU A 103 14.33 39.16 -9.68
C GLU A 103 15.26 39.56 -10.82
N LYS A 104 15.40 38.70 -11.84
CA LYS A 104 16.23 38.97 -13.04
C LYS A 104 15.54 39.87 -14.07
N MET A 105 14.23 40.09 -13.93
CA MET A 105 13.43 40.84 -14.90
C MET A 105 14.00 42.25 -15.20
N PRO A 106 14.40 43.08 -14.22
CA PRO A 106 14.92 44.43 -14.50
C PRO A 106 16.18 44.42 -15.38
N GLN A 107 17.09 43.47 -15.13
CA GLN A 107 18.32 43.32 -15.92
C GLN A 107 18.01 42.88 -17.34
N THR A 108 17.09 41.92 -17.52
CA THR A 108 16.67 41.49 -18.86
C THR A 108 15.99 42.62 -19.64
N ILE A 109 15.21 43.48 -18.98
CA ILE A 109 14.59 44.65 -19.59
C ILE A 109 15.65 45.67 -20.02
N GLN A 110 16.66 45.93 -19.18
CA GLN A 110 17.76 46.84 -19.52
C GLN A 110 18.56 46.33 -20.72
N ALA A 111 18.97 45.06 -20.71
CA ALA A 111 19.66 44.44 -21.84
C ALA A 111 18.84 44.53 -23.14
N TRP A 112 17.53 44.24 -23.07
CA TRP A 112 16.64 44.36 -24.23
C TRP A 112 16.56 45.80 -24.77
N LYS A 113 16.48 46.81 -23.89
CA LYS A 113 16.48 48.22 -24.28
C LYS A 113 17.80 48.62 -24.95
N GLU A 114 18.92 48.23 -24.37
CA GLU A 114 20.25 48.52 -24.92
C GLU A 114 20.44 47.90 -26.31
N ASP A 115 20.02 46.65 -26.48
CA ASP A 115 20.13 45.96 -27.77
C ASP A 115 19.23 46.61 -28.83
N LYS A 116 18.03 47.05 -28.46
CA LYS A 116 17.18 47.84 -29.36
C LYS A 116 17.83 49.16 -29.78
N MET A 117 18.48 49.86 -28.86
CA MET A 117 19.21 51.09 -29.18
C MET A 117 20.41 50.85 -30.08
N LYS A 118 21.16 49.76 -29.87
CA LYS A 118 22.26 49.34 -30.76
C LYS A 118 21.76 49.00 -32.16
N GLU A 119 20.62 48.31 -32.27
CA GLU A 119 19.98 48.02 -33.57
C GLU A 119 19.58 49.30 -34.30
N LEU A 120 18.95 50.25 -33.61
CA LEU A 120 18.57 51.55 -34.19
C LEU A 120 19.79 52.38 -34.62
N ALA A 121 20.88 52.36 -33.85
CA ALA A 121 22.12 53.05 -34.19
C ALA A 121 22.78 52.49 -35.46
N LYS A 122 22.72 51.17 -35.68
CA LYS A 122 23.20 50.53 -36.92
C LYS A 122 22.38 50.94 -38.15
N GLN A 123 21.09 51.26 -37.97
CA GLN A 123 20.19 51.65 -39.06
C GLN A 123 20.31 53.13 -39.44
N LYS A 124 20.73 54.01 -38.53
CA LYS A 124 21.02 55.42 -38.85
C LYS A 124 22.35 55.51 -39.60
N THR A 125 22.30 55.35 -40.92
CA THR A 125 23.44 55.61 -41.80
C THR A 125 23.80 57.10 -41.76
N SER A 126 24.99 57.42 -41.26
CA SER A 126 25.57 58.76 -41.37
C SER A 126 26.10 58.95 -42.79
N MET A 127 25.25 59.30 -43.75
CA MET A 127 25.74 60.03 -44.91
C MET A 127 25.90 61.50 -44.48
N PRO A 128 27.12 62.06 -44.51
CA PRO A 128 27.28 63.50 -44.44
C PRO A 128 26.74 64.08 -45.76
N PHE A 129 25.84 65.06 -45.67
CA PHE A 129 25.68 66.03 -46.74
C PHE A 129 26.92 66.92 -46.77
#